data_AF-A0A7W8DGV6-F1
#
_entry.id   AF-A0A7W8DGV6-F1
#
_cell.length_a   1.000
_cell.length_b   1.000
_cell.length_c   1.000
_cell.angle_alpha   90.00
_cell.angle_beta   90.00
_cell.angle_gamma   90.00
#
_symmetry.space_group_name_H-M   'P 1'
#
loop_
_entity.id
_entity.type
_entity.pdbx_description
1 polymer ?
#
loop_
_entity_poly.entity_id
_entity_poly.type
_entity_poly.pdbx_seq_one_letter_code
_entity_poly.pdbx_strand_id
1 'polypeptide(L)'
;MRKYLRLPEDAIHSQKSDPSRSKKLDDYRSYLVYLLGEFPGFSAVKVARKLREKYGLIPASERSLRRYIRQLRQEVSVAQVRYFEPIIDDVSG
;
A
#
# COMPACT_ATOMS: atom_id res chain seq x y z
N MET A 1 4.36 32.87 -21.16
CA MET A 1 3.49 32.40 -20.07
C MET A 1 4.24 31.42 -19.18
N ARG A 2 4.62 31.81 -17.95
CA ARG A 2 5.27 30.95 -16.94
C ARG A 2 4.20 30.49 -15.95
N LYS A 3 3.40 29.46 -16.30
CA LYS A 3 2.26 29.02 -15.45
C LYS A 3 2.56 27.77 -14.60
N TYR A 4 3.74 27.16 -14.72
CA TYR A 4 4.03 25.87 -14.08
C TYR A 4 5.30 25.85 -13.21
N LEU A 5 5.91 27.00 -12.89
CA LEU A 5 7.25 27.01 -12.29
C LEU A 5 7.29 27.11 -10.76
N ARG A 6 6.16 27.00 -10.03
CA ARG A 6 6.15 27.01 -8.56
C ARG A 6 4.94 26.24 -8.02
N LEU A 7 5.05 24.92 -7.95
CA LEU A 7 4.22 24.11 -7.06
C LEU A 7 5.19 23.40 -6.09
N PRO A 8 5.07 23.61 -4.76
CA PRO A 8 5.88 22.87 -3.80
C PRO A 8 5.53 21.38 -3.84
N GLU A 9 6.55 20.54 -3.73
CA GLU A 9 6.50 19.07 -3.93
C GLU A 9 5.49 18.36 -3.00
N ASP A 10 5.17 18.98 -1.86
CA ASP A 10 4.20 18.50 -0.87
C ASP A 10 2.75 18.37 -1.40
N ALA A 11 2.42 19.08 -2.48
CA ALA A 11 1.09 19.03 -3.11
C ALA A 11 0.87 17.79 -4.01
N ILE A 12 1.95 17.12 -4.42
CA ILE A 12 1.86 15.91 -5.27
C ILE A 12 1.49 14.69 -4.41
N HIS A 13 1.89 14.69 -3.14
CA HIS A 13 1.63 13.57 -2.22
C HIS A 13 0.17 13.49 -1.74
N SER A 14 -0.56 14.60 -1.82
CA SER A 14 -1.98 14.72 -1.44
C SER A 14 -2.96 14.60 -2.63
N GLN A 15 -2.46 14.66 -3.87
CA GLN A 15 -3.27 14.65 -5.11
C GLN A 15 -3.32 13.31 -5.87
N LYS A 16 -2.96 12.18 -5.24
CA LYS A 16 -3.59 10.88 -5.60
C LYS A 16 -4.93 10.74 -4.87
N SER A 17 -5.76 11.78 -4.92
CA SER A 17 -7.17 11.69 -4.57
C SER A 17 -7.86 10.83 -5.63
N ASP A 18 -7.83 9.52 -5.43
CA ASP A 18 -8.59 8.54 -6.19
C ASP A 18 -10.07 9.00 -6.20
N PRO A 19 -10.68 9.32 -7.35
CA PRO A 19 -12.07 9.80 -7.44
C PRO A 19 -13.09 8.72 -7.04
N SER A 20 -12.63 7.54 -6.61
CA SER A 20 -13.48 6.51 -6.06
C SER A 20 -14.02 6.96 -4.70
N ARG A 21 -15.34 7.12 -4.59
CA ARG A 21 -16.12 7.15 -3.35
C ARG A 21 -15.37 6.47 -2.19
N SER A 22 -15.30 7.13 -1.03
CA SER A 22 -14.80 6.56 0.22
C SER A 22 -15.25 5.10 0.34
N LYS A 23 -14.31 4.16 0.23
CA LYS A 23 -14.64 2.74 0.25
C LYS A 23 -14.87 2.40 1.72
N LYS A 24 -15.90 1.60 2.03
CA LYS A 24 -16.13 1.10 3.41
C LYS A 24 -14.93 0.37 4.04
N LEU A 25 -13.93 0.01 3.23
CA LEU A 25 -12.69 -0.60 3.69
C LEU A 25 -11.63 0.40 4.15
N ASP A 26 -11.78 1.68 3.79
CA ASP A 26 -10.86 2.75 4.18
C ASP A 26 -10.87 2.98 5.69
N ASP A 27 -11.98 2.69 6.38
CA ASP A 27 -12.09 2.70 7.85
C ASP A 27 -11.07 1.76 8.52
N TYR A 28 -10.63 0.72 7.82
CA TYR A 28 -9.65 -0.26 8.30
C TYR A 28 -8.24 -0.03 7.75
N ARG A 29 -8.03 1.00 6.92
CA ARG A 29 -6.80 1.21 6.16
C ARG A 29 -5.58 1.31 7.05
N SER A 30 -5.64 2.07 8.15
CA SER A 30 -4.51 2.26 9.06
C SER A 30 -3.98 0.93 9.62
N TYR A 31 -4.88 0.03 10.03
CA TYR A 31 -4.49 -1.27 10.54
C TYR A 31 -3.98 -2.20 9.43
N LEU A 32 -4.56 -2.12 8.23
CA LEU A 32 -4.09 -2.86 7.08
C LEU A 32 -2.67 -2.43 6.65
N VAL A 33 -2.37 -1.12 6.67
CA VAL A 33 -1.01 -0.60 6.42
C VAL A 33 -0.04 -1.12 7.46
N TYR A 34 -0.41 -1.08 8.76
CA TYR A 34 0.40 -1.66 9.83
C TYR A 34 0.70 -3.15 9.58
N LEU A 35 -0.30 -3.97 9.27
CA LEU A 35 -0.11 -5.40 9.00
C LEU A 35 0.79 -5.66 7.79
N LEU A 36 0.70 -4.85 6.75
CA LEU A 36 1.52 -4.99 5.55
C LEU A 36 2.96 -4.52 5.75
N GLY A 37 3.19 -3.53 6.62
CA GLY A 37 4.52 -3.07 7.00
C GLY A 37 5.22 -4.04 7.95
N GLU A 38 4.52 -4.49 9.00
CA GLU A 38 5.05 -5.42 9.99
C GLU A 38 5.29 -6.82 9.41
N PHE A 39 4.40 -7.27 8.51
CA PHE A 39 4.43 -8.61 7.94
C PHE A 39 4.41 -8.57 6.40
N PRO A 40 5.49 -8.14 5.73
CA PRO A 40 5.52 -8.00 4.26
C PRO A 40 5.32 -9.34 3.54
N GLY A 41 5.61 -10.48 4.18
CA GLY A 41 5.39 -11.81 3.63
C GLY A 41 3.93 -12.30 3.68
N PHE A 42 3.01 -11.59 4.35
CA PHE A 42 1.64 -12.08 4.48
C PHE A 42 0.87 -12.06 3.16
N SER A 43 0.19 -13.18 2.89
CA SER A 43 -0.76 -13.25 1.79
C SER A 43 -2.01 -12.40 2.12
N ALA A 44 -2.70 -11.92 1.09
CA ALA A 44 -3.94 -11.15 1.27
C ALA A 44 -4.99 -11.90 2.10
N VAL A 45 -4.99 -13.24 2.04
CA VAL A 45 -5.87 -14.10 2.86
C VAL A 45 -5.50 -14.02 4.34
N LYS A 46 -4.20 -14.11 4.69
CA LYS A 46 -3.73 -13.99 6.08
C LYS A 46 -4.02 -12.60 6.66
N VAL A 47 -3.82 -11.55 5.87
CA VAL A 47 -4.16 -10.17 6.26
C VAL A 47 -5.67 -10.03 6.49
N ALA A 48 -6.50 -10.54 5.58
CA ALA A 48 -7.95 -10.54 5.73
C ALA A 48 -8.42 -11.29 6.99
N ARG A 49 -7.79 -12.45 7.29
CA ARG A 49 -8.08 -13.22 8.50
C ARG A 49 -7.76 -12.42 9.76
N LYS A 50 -6.56 -11.82 9.84
CA LYS A 50 -6.16 -10.97 10.96
C LYS A 50 -7.03 -9.72 11.12
N LEU A 51 -7.54 -9.17 10.02
CA LEU A 51 -8.47 -8.05 10.08
C LEU A 51 -9.80 -8.47 10.72
N ARG A 52 -10.33 -9.65 10.37
CA ARG A 52 -11.55 -10.21 10.97
C ARG A 52 -11.35 -10.65 12.42
N GLU A 53 -10.20 -11.20 12.77
CA GLU A 53 -9.86 -11.52 14.16
C GLU A 53 -9.94 -10.27 15.06
N LYS A 54 -9.57 -9.10 14.54
CA LYS A 54 -9.58 -7.84 15.31
C LYS A 54 -10.94 -7.12 15.31
N TYR A 55 -11.60 -7.03 14.15
CA TYR A 55 -12.82 -6.22 13.97
C TYR A 55 -14.10 -7.04 13.79
N GLY A 56 -14.01 -8.37 13.80
CA GLY A 56 -15.14 -9.26 13.60
C GLY A 56 -15.67 -9.23 12.16
N LEU A 57 -16.96 -8.95 12.02
CA LEU A 57 -17.64 -8.93 10.73
C LEU A 57 -17.31 -7.66 9.95
N ILE A 58 -16.77 -7.85 8.74
CA ILE A 58 -16.41 -6.75 7.85
C ILE A 58 -17.48 -6.64 6.76
N PRO A 59 -18.02 -5.45 6.45
CA PRO A 59 -19.07 -5.25 5.45
C PRO A 59 -18.51 -5.30 4.01
N ALA A 60 -17.72 -6.32 3.70
CA ALA A 60 -17.13 -6.55 2.38
C ALA A 60 -17.00 -8.04 2.09
N SER A 61 -17.23 -8.40 0.82
CA SER A 61 -16.96 -9.76 0.35
C SER A 61 -15.47 -10.09 0.48
N GLU A 62 -15.15 -11.37 0.61
CA GLU A 62 -13.75 -11.81 0.70
C GLU A 62 -12.95 -11.43 -0.55
N ARG A 63 -13.58 -11.51 -1.74
CA ARG A 63 -12.98 -11.08 -3.01
C ARG A 63 -12.66 -9.59 -2.99
N SER A 64 -13.58 -8.75 -2.53
CA SER A 64 -13.39 -7.30 -2.42
C SER A 64 -12.27 -6.95 -1.45
N LEU A 65 -12.24 -7.64 -0.30
CA LEU A 65 -11.21 -7.43 0.72
C LEU A 65 -9.82 -7.79 0.20
N ARG A 66 -9.67 -8.97 -0.44
CA ARG A 66 -8.38 -9.37 -1.04
C ARG A 66 -7.95 -8.41 -2.15
N ARG A 67 -8.87 -7.93 -2.99
CA ARG A 67 -8.57 -6.94 -4.04
C ARG A 67 -8.07 -5.64 -3.43
N TYR A 68 -8.74 -5.14 -2.39
CA TYR A 68 -8.33 -3.93 -1.68
C TYR A 68 -6.95 -4.09 -1.05
N ILE A 69 -6.68 -5.19 -0.36
CA ILE A 69 -5.36 -5.47 0.25
C ILE A 69 -4.26 -5.54 -0.81
N ARG A 70 -4.51 -6.16 -1.97
CA ARG A 70 -3.54 -6.21 -3.07
C ARG A 70 -3.21 -4.82 -3.61
N GLN A 71 -4.22 -3.97 -3.79
CA GLN A 71 -4.04 -2.58 -4.21
C GLN A 71 -3.24 -1.80 -3.15
N LEU A 72 -3.65 -1.89 -1.88
CA LEU A 72 -2.97 -1.22 -0.77
C LEU A 72 -1.51 -1.66 -0.63
N ARG A 73 -1.22 -2.94 -0.88
CA ARG A 73 0.16 -3.45 -0.88
C ARG A 73 1.02 -2.83 -1.97
N GLN A 74 0.49 -2.59 -3.15
CA GLN A 74 1.23 -1.87 -4.20
C GLN A 74 1.55 -0.43 -3.77
N GLU A 75 0.63 0.23 -3.07
CA GLU A 75 0.83 1.58 -2.54
C GLU A 75 1.89 1.61 -1.43
N VAL A 76 1.85 0.64 -0.49
CA VAL A 76 2.80 0.55 0.63
C VAL A 76 4.18 0.05 0.18
N SER A 77 4.25 -0.91 -0.75
CA SER A 77 5.53 -1.43 -1.26
C SER A 77 6.33 -0.41 -2.07
N VAL A 78 5.68 0.62 -2.62
CA VAL A 78 6.37 1.78 -3.22
C VAL A 78 7.04 2.64 -2.15
N ALA A 79 6.53 2.62 -0.91
CA ALA A 79 7.09 3.38 0.21
C ALA A 79 8.23 2.64 0.96
N GLN A 80 8.39 1.33 0.78
CA GLN A 80 9.45 0.57 1.45
C GLN A 80 10.77 0.68 0.67
N VAL A 81 11.79 1.30 1.28
CA VAL A 81 13.14 1.44 0.70
C VAL A 81 13.73 0.04 0.45
N ARG A 82 14.11 -0.23 -0.80
CA ARG A 82 14.75 -1.49 -1.18
C ARG A 82 16.26 -1.38 -0.98
N TYR A 83 16.81 -2.19 -0.09
CA TYR A 83 18.25 -2.35 0.07
C TYR A 83 18.75 -3.32 -1.01
N PHE A 84 19.20 -2.78 -2.14
CA PHE A 84 19.99 -3.55 -3.10
C PHE A 84 21.45 -3.17 -2.89
N GLU A 85 22.27 -4.14 -2.52
CA GLU A 85 23.72 -4.00 -2.67
C GLU A 85 24.09 -4.43 -4.09
N PRO A 86 24.95 -3.66 -4.79
CA PRO A 86 25.43 -4.05 -6.10
C PRO A 86 26.28 -5.31 -5.98
N ILE A 87 25.89 -6.38 -6.68
CA ILE A 87 26.75 -7.54 -6.89
C ILE A 87 27.82 -7.08 -7.88
N ILE A 88 29.06 -6.94 -7.40
CA ILE A 88 30.21 -6.72 -8.28
C ILE A 88 30.53 -8.11 -8.86
N ASP A 89 30.13 -8.33 -10.10
CA ASP A 89 30.65 -9.46 -10.87
C ASP A 89 32.13 -9.16 -11.17
N ASP A 90 33.03 -9.70 -10.35
CA ASP A 90 34.47 -9.72 -10.65
C ASP A 90 34.68 -10.72 -11.79
N VAL A 91 34.46 -10.25 -13.02
CA VAL A 91 34.81 -11.00 -14.22
C VAL A 91 36.32 -10.85 -14.43
N SER A 92 37.07 -11.79 -13.90
CA SER A 92 38.47 -11.99 -14.26
C SER A 92 38.56 -12.27 -15.76
N GLY A 93 39.27 -11.41 -16.49
CA GLY A 93 39.53 -11.55 -17.92
C GLY A 93 40.38 -12.75 -18.30
#